data_AF-A0A955BJR1-F1
#
_entry.id   AF-A0A955BJR1-F1
#
_cell.length_a   1.000
_cell.length_b   1.000
_cell.length_c   1.000
_cell.angle_alpha   90.00
_cell.angle_beta   90.00
_cell.angle_gamma   90.00
#
_symmetry.space_group_name_H-M   'P 1'
#
loop_
_entity.id
_entity.type
_entity.pdbx_description
1 polymer ?
#
loop_
_entity_poly.entity_id
_entity_poly.type
_entity_poly.pdbx_seq_one_letter_code
_entity_poly.pdbx_strand_id
1 'polypeptide(L)'
;MHDSSDDKATGEVNSAVKASGRRAGRRRASWRVRLLLLFFGLALGLIVAEIGLRLAGVAIRVPYVPNDYVGTVLQPHWSGWQNREGRALLRINSLGFRDEEHAREKPSDTVRILVLGDS
;
A
#
# COMPACT_ATOMS: atom_id res chain seq x y z
N MET A 1 -59.86 -12.09 56.55
CA MET A 1 -59.63 -11.16 55.43
C MET A 1 -58.12 -11.01 55.27
N HIS A 2 -57.48 -12.00 54.63
CA HIS A 2 -56.15 -11.85 54.07
C HIS A 2 -56.09 -12.86 52.93
N ASP A 3 -56.28 -12.32 51.74
CA ASP A 3 -56.49 -13.03 50.49
C ASP A 3 -55.12 -13.42 49.92
N SER A 4 -54.84 -14.72 49.87
CA SER A 4 -53.60 -15.32 49.34
C SER A 4 -53.52 -15.24 47.80
N SER A 5 -54.22 -14.30 47.19
CA SER A 5 -54.32 -14.09 45.75
C SER A 5 -53.38 -12.98 45.23
N ASP A 6 -52.85 -12.13 46.12
CA ASP A 6 -52.01 -10.98 45.75
C ASP A 6 -50.53 -11.33 45.46
N ASP A 7 -50.01 -12.42 46.03
CA ASP A 7 -48.61 -12.86 45.81
C ASP A 7 -48.39 -13.53 44.44
N LYS A 8 -49.43 -14.12 43.84
CA LYS A 8 -49.32 -14.67 42.47
C LYS A 8 -49.30 -13.57 41.42
N ALA A 9 -50.06 -12.49 41.65
CA ALA A 9 -50.13 -11.37 40.72
C ALA A 9 -48.80 -10.62 40.61
N THR A 10 -48.07 -10.45 41.72
CA THR A 10 -46.76 -9.76 41.73
C THR A 10 -45.63 -10.60 41.11
N GLY A 11 -45.70 -11.94 41.18
CA GLY A 11 -44.77 -12.85 40.50
C GLY A 11 -44.94 -12.89 38.97
N GLU A 12 -46.19 -12.85 38.48
CA GLU A 12 -46.48 -12.78 37.03
C GLU A 12 -46.11 -11.42 36.42
N VAL A 13 -46.35 -10.32 37.13
CA VAL A 13 -45.98 -8.98 36.61
C VAL A 13 -44.46 -8.82 36.51
N ASN A 14 -43.69 -9.35 37.46
CA ASN A 14 -42.21 -9.29 37.39
C ASN A 14 -41.61 -10.21 36.31
N SER A 15 -42.24 -11.33 35.98
CA SER A 15 -41.80 -12.22 34.90
C SER A 15 -42.18 -11.69 33.51
N ALA A 16 -43.32 -11.01 33.38
CA ALA A 16 -43.72 -10.31 32.17
C ALA A 16 -42.82 -9.12 31.82
N VAL A 17 -42.37 -8.35 32.83
CA VAL A 17 -41.44 -7.22 32.63
C VAL A 17 -40.03 -7.70 32.26
N LYS A 18 -39.58 -8.86 32.77
CA LYS A 18 -38.25 -9.42 32.46
C LYS A 18 -38.15 -10.08 31.09
N ALA A 19 -39.26 -10.62 30.57
CA ALA A 19 -39.31 -11.25 29.24
C ALA A 19 -39.37 -10.25 28.07
N SER A 20 -39.70 -8.99 28.34
CA SER A 20 -39.78 -7.90 27.35
C SER A 20 -38.45 -7.17 27.12
N GLY A 21 -37.49 -7.32 28.05
CA GLY A 21 -36.20 -6.65 27.98
C GLY A 21 -35.20 -7.35 27.05
N ARG A 22 -35.04 -6.79 25.84
CA ARG A 22 -33.83 -6.93 24.98
C ARG A 22 -33.69 -8.25 24.23
N ARG A 23 -34.65 -8.57 23.37
CA ARG A 23 -34.27 -9.18 22.07
C ARG A 23 -33.52 -8.11 21.29
N ALA A 24 -32.20 -8.05 21.51
CA ALA A 24 -31.29 -7.30 20.66
C ALA A 24 -31.50 -7.82 19.22
N GLY A 25 -32.31 -7.11 18.45
CA GLY A 25 -32.52 -7.38 17.05
C GLY A 25 -31.15 -7.26 16.40
N ARG A 26 -30.49 -8.40 16.16
CA ARG A 26 -29.37 -8.50 15.23
C ARG A 26 -29.94 -8.14 13.88
N ARG A 27 -29.97 -6.82 13.58
CA ARG A 27 -30.24 -6.29 12.25
C ARG A 27 -29.31 -7.07 11.33
N ARG A 28 -29.87 -7.97 10.52
CA ARG A 28 -29.08 -8.76 9.57
C ARG A 28 -28.47 -7.74 8.63
N ALA A 29 -27.21 -7.36 8.88
CA ALA A 29 -26.48 -6.46 8.01
C ALA A 29 -26.61 -7.01 6.59
N SER A 30 -27.17 -6.20 5.68
CA SER A 30 -27.36 -6.63 4.30
C SER A 30 -26.00 -7.03 3.74
N TRP A 31 -25.97 -8.08 2.93
CA TRP A 31 -24.73 -8.61 2.34
C TRP A 31 -23.91 -7.52 1.64
N ARG A 32 -24.58 -6.47 1.12
CA ARG A 32 -23.97 -5.25 0.58
C ARG A 32 -23.13 -4.51 1.61
N VAL A 33 -23.65 -4.30 2.82
CA VAL A 33 -22.89 -3.66 3.92
C VAL A 33 -21.67 -4.50 4.30
N ARG A 34 -21.80 -5.83 4.29
CA ARG A 34 -20.67 -6.74 4.58
C ARG A 34 -19.59 -6.67 3.51
N LEU A 35 -19.97 -6.67 2.24
CA LEU A 35 -19.03 -6.49 1.14
C LEU A 35 -18.35 -5.13 1.21
N LEU A 36 -19.10 -4.05 1.45
CA LEU A 36 -18.54 -2.71 1.60
C LEU A 36 -17.53 -2.65 2.75
N LEU A 37 -17.86 -3.22 3.91
CA LEU A 37 -16.94 -3.29 5.04
C LEU A 37 -15.67 -4.08 4.72
N LEU A 38 -15.79 -5.19 3.97
CA LEU A 38 -14.66 -6.01 3.57
C LEU A 38 -13.74 -5.26 2.61
N PHE A 39 -14.28 -4.68 1.54
CA PHE A 39 -13.50 -3.89 0.58
C PHE A 39 -12.88 -2.65 1.22
N PHE A 40 -13.62 -1.98 2.12
CA PHE A 40 -13.11 -0.84 2.86
C PHE A 40 -11.95 -1.22 3.78
N GLY A 41 -12.09 -2.30 4.55
CA GLY A 41 -11.02 -2.80 5.41
C GLY A 41 -9.79 -3.24 4.62
N LEU A 42 -9.99 -3.91 3.48
CA LEU A 42 -8.89 -4.30 2.59
C LEU A 42 -8.18 -3.08 2.02
N ALA A 43 -8.93 -2.10 1.49
CA ALA A 43 -8.36 -0.88 0.94
C ALA A 43 -7.58 -0.09 2.02
N LEU A 44 -8.14 0.04 3.22
CA LEU A 44 -7.48 0.71 4.34
C LEU A 44 -6.19 -0.01 4.74
N GLY A 45 -6.21 -1.34 4.82
CA GLY A 45 -5.02 -2.14 5.11
C GLY A 45 -3.92 -1.95 4.07
N LEU A 46 -4.27 -1.96 2.77
CA LEU A 46 -3.31 -1.71 1.69
C LEU A 46 -2.73 -0.29 1.74
N ILE A 47 -3.55 0.72 2.04
CA ILE A 47 -3.09 2.10 2.18
C ILE A 47 -2.07 2.21 3.33
N VAL A 48 -2.37 1.64 4.50
CA VAL A 48 -1.45 1.68 5.65
C VAL A 48 -0.15 0.94 5.34
N ALA A 49 -0.23 -0.22 4.68
CA ALA A 49 0.95 -0.98 4.28
C ALA A 49 1.84 -0.19 3.29
N GLU A 50 1.25 0.40 2.25
CA GLU A 50 1.96 1.23 1.27
C GLU A 50 2.62 2.45 1.94
N ILE A 51 1.91 3.14 2.84
CA ILE A 51 2.48 4.26 3.60
C ILE A 51 3.67 3.79 4.45
N GLY A 52 3.52 2.65 5.14
CA GLY A 52 4.61 2.06 5.92
C GLY A 52 5.84 1.74 5.07
N LEU A 53 5.64 1.15 3.89
CA LEU A 53 6.73 0.84 2.95
C LEU A 53 7.42 2.12 2.43
N ARG A 54 6.65 3.17 2.12
CA ARG A 54 7.21 4.46 1.69
C ARG A 54 8.03 5.12 2.78
N LEU A 55 7.54 5.12 4.02
CA LEU A 55 8.26 5.68 5.17
C LEU A 55 9.52 4.88 5.51
N ALA A 56 9.48 3.56 5.35
CA ALA A 56 10.65 2.69 5.48
C ALA A 56 11.66 2.85 4.33
N GLY A 57 11.37 3.69 3.32
CA GLY A 57 12.26 3.92 2.19
C GLY A 57 12.39 2.72 1.26
N VAL A 58 11.47 1.75 1.35
CA VAL A 58 11.38 0.57 0.46
C VAL A 58 10.72 1.00 -0.85
N ALA A 59 11.30 2.00 -1.51
CA ALA A 59 10.91 2.37 -2.85
C ALA A 59 11.65 1.45 -3.82
N ILE A 60 11.01 0.35 -4.20
CA ILE A 60 11.50 -0.51 -5.28
C ILE A 60 11.20 0.22 -6.59
N ARG A 61 12.03 1.20 -6.94
CA ARG A 61 12.03 1.74 -8.29
C ARG A 61 13.41 1.52 -8.87
N VAL A 62 13.57 0.37 -9.49
CA VAL A 62 14.81 0.02 -10.19
C VAL A 62 14.64 0.46 -11.64
N PRO A 63 15.51 1.32 -12.19
CA PRO A 63 15.33 1.90 -13.51
C PRO A 63 15.75 0.95 -14.63
N TYR A 64 15.42 -0.33 -14.57
CA TYR A 64 15.78 -1.28 -15.62
C TYR A 64 14.58 -1.55 -16.53
N VAL A 65 14.81 -1.47 -17.83
CA VAL A 65 13.86 -1.85 -18.87
C VAL A 65 14.45 -2.97 -19.72
N PRO A 66 13.62 -3.92 -20.21
CA PRO A 66 14.09 -4.96 -21.12
C PRO A 66 14.74 -4.40 -22.39
N ASN A 67 15.75 -5.10 -22.90
CA ASN A 67 16.42 -4.79 -24.15
C ASN A 67 16.78 -6.10 -24.88
N ASP A 68 16.45 -6.19 -26.16
CA ASP A 68 16.59 -7.43 -26.92
C ASP A 68 18.06 -7.86 -27.16
N TYR A 69 19.01 -6.94 -27.05
CA TYR A 69 20.43 -7.19 -27.35
C TYR A 69 21.25 -7.51 -26.10
N VAL A 70 20.97 -6.82 -24.99
CA VAL A 70 21.76 -6.91 -23.74
C VAL A 70 20.95 -7.35 -22.52
N GLY A 71 19.71 -7.79 -22.74
CA GLY A 71 18.77 -8.22 -21.70
C GLY A 71 18.09 -7.05 -21.00
N THR A 72 18.84 -6.13 -20.41
CA THR A 72 18.28 -4.93 -19.76
C THR A 72 19.17 -3.70 -19.94
N VAL A 73 18.54 -2.54 -20.01
CA VAL A 73 19.20 -1.22 -20.02
C VAL A 73 18.57 -0.31 -18.98
N LEU A 74 19.23 0.81 -18.67
CA LEU A 74 18.66 1.81 -17.78
C LEU A 74 17.61 2.64 -18.51
N GLN A 75 16.50 2.95 -17.83
CA GLN A 75 15.44 3.79 -18.35
C GLN A 75 15.97 5.22 -18.59
N PRO A 76 15.93 5.74 -19.83
CA PRO A 76 16.35 7.11 -20.13
C PRO A 76 15.58 8.15 -19.30
N HIS A 77 16.26 9.24 -18.94
CA HIS A 77 15.72 10.35 -18.14
C HIS A 77 15.21 10.00 -16.75
N TRP A 78 15.49 8.79 -16.27
CA TRP A 78 15.08 8.41 -14.92
C TRP A 78 15.94 9.10 -13.87
N SER A 79 15.31 9.54 -12.78
CA SER A 79 16.01 9.98 -11.58
C SER A 79 15.37 9.42 -10.31
N GLY A 80 16.18 9.16 -9.30
CA GLY A 80 15.71 8.63 -8.03
C GLY A 80 16.82 8.32 -7.05
N TRP A 81 16.44 8.21 -5.78
CA TRP A 81 17.36 7.83 -4.71
C TRP A 81 17.54 6.31 -4.69
N GLN A 82 18.79 5.86 -4.81
CA GLN A 82 19.18 4.48 -4.50
C GLN A 82 19.61 4.42 -3.04
N ASN A 83 19.01 3.51 -2.28
CA ASN A 83 19.26 3.34 -0.85
C ASN A 83 19.85 1.95 -0.50
N ARG A 84 20.03 1.05 -1.49
CA ARG A 84 20.47 -0.34 -1.24
C ARG A 84 21.97 -0.49 -1.02
N GLU A 85 22.79 0.26 -1.75
CA GLU A 85 24.27 0.20 -1.70
C GLU A 85 24.82 1.56 -1.24
N GLY A 86 24.29 2.06 -0.12
CA GLY A 86 24.44 3.45 0.30
C GLY A 86 23.30 4.34 -0.22
N ARG A 87 23.37 5.64 0.08
CA ARG A 87 22.39 6.65 -0.33
C ARG A 87 23.00 7.56 -1.39
N ALA A 88 22.57 7.38 -2.64
CA ALA A 88 23.01 8.23 -3.75
C ALA A 88 21.81 8.62 -4.63
N LEU A 89 21.85 9.85 -5.13
CA LEU A 89 20.93 10.28 -6.16
C LEU A 89 21.42 9.75 -7.51
N LEU A 90 20.69 8.82 -8.11
CA LEU A 90 20.96 8.35 -9.47
C LEU A 90 20.21 9.24 -10.46
N ARG A 91 20.93 9.69 -11.49
CA ARG A 91 20.37 10.36 -12.66
C ARG A 91 20.85 9.62 -13.91
N ILE A 92 19.91 9.27 -14.78
CA ILE A 92 20.18 8.58 -16.05
C ILE A 92 19.96 9.58 -17.17
N ASN A 93 20.96 9.74 -18.05
CA ASN A 93 20.85 10.63 -19.20
C ASN A 93 19.90 10.07 -20.27
N SER A 94 19.67 10.86 -21.32
CA SER A 94 18.84 10.51 -22.48
C SER A 94 19.32 9.27 -23.23
N LEU A 95 20.60 8.92 -23.07
CA LEU A 95 21.24 7.78 -23.70
C LEU A 95 21.21 6.51 -22.82
N GLY A 96 20.66 6.57 -21.61
CA GLY A 96 20.56 5.41 -20.72
C GLY A 96 21.83 5.12 -19.90
N PHE A 97 22.71 6.10 -19.70
CA PHE A 97 23.92 5.98 -18.88
C PHE A 97 23.80 6.76 -17.57
N ARG A 98 24.49 6.29 -16.52
CA ARG A 98 24.63 6.99 -15.22
C ARG A 98 25.65 8.12 -15.35
N ASP A 99 25.32 9.11 -16.17
CA ASP A 99 26.23 10.16 -16.59
C ASP A 99 25.46 11.47 -16.84
N GLU A 100 26.18 12.52 -17.19
CA GLU A 100 25.61 13.77 -17.68
C GLU A 100 25.12 13.63 -19.13
N GLU A 101 24.38 14.64 -19.60
CA GLU A 101 23.95 14.68 -20.99
C GLU A 101 25.13 15.01 -21.89
N HIS A 102 25.32 14.20 -22.92
CA HIS A 102 26.36 14.39 -23.90
C HIS A 102 25.79 14.36 -25.32
N ALA A 103 26.29 15.27 -26.17
CA ALA A 103 25.98 15.23 -27.59
C ALA A 103 26.45 13.91 -28.18
N ARG A 104 25.53 13.22 -28.87
CA ARG A 104 25.80 11.93 -29.50
C ARG A 104 26.88 12.06 -30.56
N GLU A 105 26.81 13.12 -31.37
CA GLU A 105 27.85 13.46 -32.31
C GLU A 105 29.14 13.87 -31.60
N LYS A 106 30.25 13.38 -32.14
CA LYS A 106 31.58 13.68 -31.64
C LYS A 106 32.09 14.95 -32.35
N PRO A 107 32.48 16.00 -31.63
CA PRO A 107 33.12 17.17 -32.25
C PRO A 107 34.42 16.78 -32.99
N SER A 108 34.73 17.47 -34.09
CA SER A 108 35.89 17.17 -34.94
C SER A 108 37.21 17.25 -34.18
N ASP A 109 37.33 18.22 -33.26
CA ASP A 109 38.58 18.56 -32.58
C ASP A 109 38.65 17.95 -31.17
N THR A 110 37.96 16.83 -30.95
CA THR A 110 37.91 16.15 -29.65
C THR A 110 38.39 14.70 -29.76
N VAL A 111 39.23 14.26 -28.83
CA VAL A 111 39.53 12.84 -28.63
C VAL A 111 38.70 12.35 -27.45
N ARG A 112 37.85 11.33 -27.67
CA ARG A 112 37.08 10.66 -26.61
C ARG A 112 37.77 9.34 -26.28
N ILE A 113 38.10 9.14 -25.01
CA ILE A 113 38.72 7.91 -24.51
C ILE A 113 37.67 7.19 -23.67
N LEU A 114 37.39 5.92 -24.00
CA LEU A 114 36.58 5.04 -23.17
C LEU A 114 37.51 4.12 -22.38
N VAL A 115 37.34 4.10 -21.06
CA VAL A 115 38.04 3.16 -20.18
C VAL A 115 37.02 2.14 -19.69
N LEU A 116 37.33 0.86 -19.87
CA LEU A 116 36.53 -0.25 -19.38
C LEU A 116 37.40 -1.05 -18.39
N GLY A 117 36.81 -1.45 -17.27
CA GLY A 117 37.45 -2.27 -16.27
C GLY A 117 36.41 -2.86 -15.31
N ASP A 118 36.80 -3.89 -14.59
CA ASP A 118 36.21 -4.30 -13.33
C ASP A 118 37.08 -3.79 -12.16
N SER A 119 36.51 -3.83 -10.94
CA SER A 119 37.06 -3.18 -9.74
C SER A 119 38.40 -3.73 -9.28
#